data_AF-A0A0B2VMP5-F1
#
_entry.id   AF-A0A0B2VMP5-F1
#
_cell.length_a   1.000
_cell.length_b   1.000
_cell.length_c   1.000
_cell.angle_alpha   90.00
_cell.angle_beta   90.00
_cell.angle_gamma   90.00
#
_symmetry.space_group_name_H-M   'P 1'
#
loop_
_entity.id
_entity.type
_entity.pdbx_description
1 polymer ?
#
loop_
_entity_poly.entity_id
_entity_poly.type
_entity_poly.pdbx_seq_one_letter_code
_entity_poly.pdbx_strand_id
1 'polypeptide(L)'
;MIDVEQHSNDSNGDDSVEADRHNESILHFCVQFDEVLQCMKRTNEIDADIPKDILKRKEARYKRLIEYRRLKRKDERRRRRQRKANVDVECFRLDFELNVIVDLAFTDAMNGKELGKLVRQMGRVWGIQKRYIGLKTTLLSPCKKFLEESRRVLTGFDSFQWNISFSDVQAGIPNLPALLVIISFVLRIQSRKTSFDIL
;
A
#
# COMPACT_ATOMS: atom_id res chain seq x y z
N MET A 1 26.74 54.18 -19.86
CA MET A 1 25.47 54.08 -20.60
C MET A 1 25.15 52.62 -20.77
N ILE A 2 24.20 52.15 -19.97
CA ILE A 2 23.16 51.12 -20.21
C ILE A 2 22.65 50.80 -18.80
N ASP A 3 21.46 51.32 -18.52
CA ASP A 3 20.76 51.24 -17.24
C ASP A 3 20.23 49.82 -17.00
N VAL A 4 20.39 49.34 -15.76
CA VAL A 4 19.83 48.08 -15.28
C VAL A 4 18.52 48.41 -14.57
N GLU A 5 17.40 48.22 -15.26
CA GLU A 5 16.07 48.31 -14.64
C GLU A 5 15.77 47.04 -13.84
N GLN A 6 15.51 47.26 -12.55
CA GLN A 6 14.93 46.29 -11.64
C GLN A 6 13.43 46.18 -11.90
N HIS A 7 12.92 44.97 -12.15
CA HIS A 7 11.52 44.66 -11.94
C HIS A 7 11.37 43.35 -11.15
N SER A 8 11.15 43.52 -9.86
CA SER A 8 10.50 42.56 -8.97
C SER A 8 9.04 42.38 -9.37
N ASN A 9 8.60 41.14 -9.56
CA ASN A 9 7.19 40.78 -9.48
C ASN A 9 7.05 39.54 -8.59
N ASP A 10 6.91 39.80 -7.30
CA ASP A 10 6.29 38.88 -6.35
C ASP A 10 4.77 38.93 -6.55
N SER A 11 4.17 37.80 -6.89
CA SER A 11 2.73 37.58 -6.73
C SER A 11 2.48 36.11 -6.36
N ASN A 12 2.84 35.77 -5.13
CA ASN A 12 2.42 34.55 -4.44
C ASN A 12 1.46 34.95 -3.30
N GLY A 13 0.17 34.75 -3.54
CA GLY A 13 -0.95 34.94 -2.61
C GLY A 13 -2.20 34.88 -3.49
N ASP A 14 -3.19 34.01 -3.30
CA ASP A 14 -3.94 33.80 -2.05
C ASP A 14 -4.90 32.59 -2.21
N ASP A 15 -4.47 31.50 -2.86
CA ASP A 15 -5.36 30.35 -3.16
C ASP A 15 -5.48 29.33 -2.00
N SER A 16 -4.63 29.44 -0.97
CA SER A 16 -4.60 28.49 0.16
C SER A 16 -5.64 28.80 1.24
N VAL A 17 -5.95 30.07 1.48
CA VAL A 17 -6.82 30.50 2.58
C VAL A 17 -8.29 30.19 2.30
N GLU A 18 -8.72 30.23 1.03
CA GLU A 18 -10.11 29.96 0.65
C GLU A 18 -10.42 28.45 0.64
N ALA A 19 -9.43 27.62 0.25
CA ALA A 19 -9.54 26.16 0.29
C ALA A 19 -9.67 25.60 1.72
N ASP A 20 -9.03 26.25 2.70
CA ASP A 20 -9.07 25.85 4.11
C ASP A 20 -10.39 26.23 4.77
N ARG A 21 -10.94 27.43 4.52
CA ARG A 21 -12.30 27.79 5.00
C ARG A 21 -13.39 26.88 4.42
N HIS A 22 -13.24 26.43 3.17
CA HIS A 22 -14.18 25.50 2.57
C HIS A 22 -14.08 24.09 3.17
N ASN A 23 -12.88 23.63 3.52
CA ASN A 23 -12.69 22.34 4.20
C ASN A 23 -13.24 22.35 5.64
N GLU A 24 -13.06 23.43 6.39
CA GLU A 24 -13.62 23.58 7.75
C GLU A 24 -15.15 23.56 7.74
N SER A 25 -15.77 24.25 6.77
CA SER A 25 -17.22 24.23 6.56
C SER A 25 -17.77 22.82 6.29
N ILE A 26 -17.04 22.01 5.52
CA ILE A 26 -17.42 20.63 5.19
C ILE A 26 -17.21 19.68 6.39
N LEU A 27 -16.16 19.87 7.18
CA LEU A 27 -15.89 19.09 8.39
C LEU A 27 -16.93 19.36 9.48
N HIS A 28 -17.24 20.63 9.73
CA HIS A 28 -18.30 21.04 10.65
C HIS A 28 -19.65 20.47 10.24
N PHE A 29 -19.96 20.48 8.93
CA PHE A 29 -21.17 19.84 8.41
C PHE A 29 -21.17 18.31 8.59
N CYS A 30 -20.03 17.62 8.44
CA CYS A 30 -19.95 16.17 8.66
C CYS A 30 -20.27 15.79 10.11
N VAL A 31 -19.78 16.57 11.08
CA VAL A 31 -20.07 16.37 12.51
C VAL A 31 -21.56 16.56 12.77
N GLN A 32 -22.14 17.66 12.28
CA GLN A 32 -23.59 17.91 12.41
C GLN A 32 -24.45 16.84 11.73
N PHE A 33 -24.00 16.28 10.61
CA PHE A 33 -24.76 15.24 9.89
C PHE A 33 -24.67 13.87 10.59
N ASP A 34 -23.53 13.52 11.17
CA ASP A 34 -23.38 12.29 11.96
C ASP A 34 -24.20 12.36 13.26
N GLU A 35 -24.32 13.54 13.88
CA GLU A 35 -25.23 13.78 15.00
C GLU A 35 -26.70 13.60 14.60
N VAL A 36 -27.11 14.09 13.43
CA VAL A 36 -28.47 13.89 12.91
C VAL A 36 -28.73 12.42 12.60
N LEU A 37 -27.78 11.68 12.02
CA LEU A 37 -27.92 10.24 11.79
C LEU A 37 -27.99 9.44 13.09
N GLN A 38 -27.25 9.85 14.13
CA GLN A 38 -27.36 9.25 15.46
C GLN A 38 -28.71 9.56 16.10
N CYS A 39 -29.26 10.76 15.88
CA CYS A 39 -30.59 11.13 16.34
C CYS A 39 -31.67 10.30 15.65
N MET A 40 -31.57 10.09 14.32
CA MET A 40 -32.52 9.26 13.56
C MET A 40 -32.46 7.78 13.95
N LYS A 41 -31.30 7.26 14.37
CA LYS A 41 -31.18 5.88 14.89
C LYS A 41 -31.79 5.70 16.29
N ARG A 42 -31.97 6.79 17.05
CA ARG A 42 -32.63 6.75 18.37
C ARG A 42 -34.15 6.87 18.26
N THR A 43 -34.67 7.43 17.18
CA THR A 43 -36.11 7.67 16.97
C THR A 43 -36.74 6.64 16.04
N ASN A 44 -36.64 5.35 16.35
CA ASN A 44 -37.46 4.32 15.69
C ASN A 44 -38.94 4.37 16.12
N GLU A 45 -39.40 5.47 16.74
CA GLU A 45 -40.79 5.62 17.24
C GLU A 45 -41.48 6.93 16.84
N ILE A 46 -41.00 7.67 15.84
CA ILE A 46 -41.78 8.81 15.31
C ILE A 46 -41.87 8.71 13.79
N ASP A 47 -42.95 8.04 13.35
CA ASP A 47 -43.54 8.22 12.02
C ASP A 47 -43.98 9.69 11.89
N ALA A 48 -43.15 10.48 11.24
CA ALA A 48 -43.57 11.76 10.68
C ALA A 48 -43.12 11.76 9.22
N ASP A 49 -44.10 11.90 8.34
CA ASP A 49 -44.04 11.84 6.88
C ASP A 49 -43.02 12.87 6.34
N ILE A 50 -41.74 12.48 6.29
CA ILE A 50 -40.67 13.34 5.77
C ILE A 50 -40.96 13.53 4.27
N PRO A 51 -41.15 14.77 3.79
CA PRO A 51 -41.43 15.05 2.39
C PRO A 51 -40.42 14.35 1.46
N LYS A 52 -40.93 13.60 0.48
CA LYS A 52 -40.14 12.73 -0.42
C LYS A 52 -39.05 13.50 -1.20
N ASP A 53 -39.27 14.78 -1.43
CA ASP A 53 -38.32 15.72 -2.05
C ASP A 53 -37.13 16.05 -1.13
N ILE A 54 -37.35 16.18 0.18
CA ILE A 54 -36.29 16.36 1.18
C ILE A 54 -35.42 15.11 1.27
N LEU A 55 -36.02 13.92 1.26
CA LEU A 55 -35.28 12.65 1.24
C LEU A 55 -34.42 12.53 -0.03
N LYS A 56 -34.98 12.81 -1.21
CA LYS A 56 -34.23 12.81 -2.48
C LYS A 56 -33.06 13.81 -2.49
N ARG A 57 -33.25 15.02 -1.95
CA ARG A 57 -32.17 16.01 -1.82
C ARG A 57 -31.07 15.54 -0.87
N LYS A 58 -31.43 14.93 0.27
CA LYS A 58 -30.48 14.35 1.23
C LYS A 58 -29.69 13.19 0.60
N GLU A 59 -30.34 12.28 -0.13
CA GLU A 59 -29.67 11.19 -0.84
C GLU A 59 -28.71 11.67 -1.92
N ALA A 60 -29.13 12.63 -2.75
CA ALA A 60 -28.28 13.22 -3.78
C ALA A 60 -27.04 13.88 -3.18
N ARG A 61 -27.20 14.58 -2.05
CA ARG A 61 -26.09 15.20 -1.30
C ARG A 61 -25.15 14.15 -0.72
N TYR A 62 -25.68 13.07 -0.15
CA TYR A 62 -24.87 11.96 0.38
C TYR A 62 -24.05 11.27 -0.71
N LYS A 63 -24.65 11.00 -1.88
CA LYS A 63 -23.95 10.44 -3.04
C LYS A 63 -22.78 11.34 -3.48
N ARG A 64 -23.00 12.65 -3.56
CA ARG A 64 -21.93 13.63 -3.86
C ARG A 64 -20.80 13.60 -2.82
N LEU A 65 -21.13 13.48 -1.54
CA LEU A 65 -20.12 13.39 -0.46
C LEU A 65 -19.30 12.10 -0.54
N ILE A 66 -19.94 10.96 -0.79
CA ILE A 66 -19.27 9.67 -0.98
C ILE A 66 -18.30 9.74 -2.16
N GLU A 67 -18.76 10.32 -3.28
CA GLU A 67 -17.95 10.50 -4.47
C GLU A 67 -16.76 11.44 -4.21
N TYR A 68 -16.99 12.55 -3.53
CA TYR A 68 -15.92 13.46 -3.07
C TYR A 68 -14.88 12.73 -2.21
N ARG A 69 -15.30 11.95 -1.19
CA ARG A 69 -14.39 11.15 -0.36
C ARG A 69 -13.63 10.10 -1.19
N ARG A 70 -14.27 9.51 -2.20
CA ARG A 70 -13.63 8.56 -3.13
C ARG A 70 -12.56 9.25 -3.97
N LEU A 71 -12.86 10.43 -4.51
CA LEU A 71 -11.95 11.26 -5.29
C LEU A 71 -10.76 11.74 -4.45
N LYS A 72 -10.99 12.26 -3.23
CA LYS A 72 -9.90 12.62 -2.30
C LYS A 72 -8.99 11.44 -1.97
N ARG A 73 -9.55 10.24 -1.74
CA ARG A 73 -8.74 9.01 -1.55
C ARG A 73 -7.92 8.66 -2.80
N LYS A 74 -8.47 8.85 -4.00
CA LYS A 74 -7.76 8.64 -5.27
C LYS A 74 -6.62 9.65 -5.43
N ASP A 75 -6.87 10.93 -5.17
CA ASP A 75 -5.86 11.99 -5.24
C ASP A 75 -4.76 11.81 -4.21
N GLU A 76 -5.09 11.45 -2.97
CA GLU A 76 -4.11 11.18 -1.93
C GLU A 76 -3.23 9.98 -2.31
N ARG A 77 -3.81 8.91 -2.87
CA ARG A 77 -3.02 7.78 -3.40
C ARG A 77 -2.11 8.22 -4.55
N ARG A 78 -2.59 9.09 -5.45
CA ARG A 78 -1.79 9.65 -6.54
C ARG A 78 -0.61 10.46 -5.99
N ARG A 79 -0.85 11.38 -5.05
CA ARG A 79 0.20 12.18 -4.39
C ARG A 79 1.24 11.30 -3.69
N ARG A 80 0.80 10.27 -2.95
CA ARG A 80 1.73 9.32 -2.31
C ARG A 80 2.59 8.57 -3.31
N ARG A 81 2.04 8.19 -4.47
CA ARG A 81 2.80 7.54 -5.54
C ARG A 81 3.80 8.51 -6.18
N GLN A 82 3.40 9.76 -6.43
CA GLN A 82 4.30 10.80 -6.96
C GLN A 82 5.44 11.10 -5.99
N ARG A 83 5.15 11.30 -4.70
CA ARG A 83 6.19 11.49 -3.68
C ARG A 83 7.15 10.30 -3.60
N LYS A 84 6.66 9.06 -3.73
CA LYS A 84 7.51 7.86 -3.77
C LYS A 84 8.30 7.70 -5.07
N ALA A 85 7.85 8.28 -6.17
CA ALA A 85 8.58 8.26 -7.43
C ALA A 85 9.75 9.26 -7.42
N ASN A 86 9.63 10.34 -6.64
CA ASN A 86 10.64 11.40 -6.54
C ASN A 86 11.62 11.21 -5.37
N VAL A 87 11.44 10.18 -4.54
CA VAL A 87 12.47 9.80 -3.58
C VAL A 87 13.45 8.91 -4.32
N ASP A 88 14.63 9.44 -4.61
CA ASP A 88 15.77 8.63 -5.04
C ASP A 88 15.95 7.53 -3.99
N VAL A 89 15.71 6.30 -4.43
CA VAL A 89 15.83 5.15 -3.55
C VAL A 89 17.31 4.94 -3.34
N GLU A 90 17.83 5.46 -2.22
CA GLU A 90 19.18 5.14 -1.78
C GLU A 90 19.33 3.62 -1.74
N CYS A 91 20.22 3.13 -2.59
CA CYS A 91 20.60 1.73 -2.65
C CYS A 91 21.74 1.51 -1.67
N PHE A 92 21.54 0.58 -0.74
CA PHE A 92 22.59 0.12 0.15
C PHE A 92 23.42 -0.94 -0.57
N ARG A 93 24.74 -0.88 -0.44
CA ARG A 93 25.64 -1.89 -1.02
C ARG A 93 26.10 -2.82 0.09
N LEU A 94 25.96 -4.13 -0.13
CA LEU A 94 26.53 -5.15 0.75
C LEU A 94 28.01 -5.36 0.38
N ASP A 95 28.84 -5.67 1.39
CA ASP A 95 30.27 -5.97 1.21
C ASP A 95 30.52 -7.32 0.49
N PHE A 96 29.49 -8.15 0.38
CA PHE A 96 29.52 -9.45 -0.27
C PHE A 96 28.19 -9.74 -0.98
N GLU A 97 28.21 -10.72 -1.89
CA GLU A 97 26.97 -11.20 -2.51
C GLU A 97 26.24 -12.17 -1.56
N LEU A 98 25.04 -11.80 -1.13
CA LEU A 98 24.17 -12.63 -0.31
C LEU A 98 23.02 -13.17 -1.16
N ASN A 99 22.94 -14.50 -1.30
CA ASN A 99 21.80 -15.15 -1.95
C ASN A 99 20.89 -15.80 -0.91
N VAL A 100 19.65 -15.31 -0.80
CA VAL A 100 18.61 -15.86 0.06
C VAL A 100 17.73 -16.81 -0.77
N ILE A 101 17.60 -18.04 -0.30
CA ILE A 101 16.77 -19.05 -0.97
C ILE A 101 15.45 -19.19 -0.22
N VAL A 102 14.35 -19.03 -0.93
CA VAL A 102 12.99 -19.25 -0.41
C VAL A 102 12.47 -20.55 -0.99
N ASP A 103 12.36 -21.56 -0.13
CA ASP A 103 11.78 -22.85 -0.49
C ASP A 103 10.25 -22.75 -0.58
N LEU A 104 9.72 -23.02 -1.78
CA LEU A 104 8.31 -22.93 -2.12
C LEU A 104 7.70 -24.31 -2.42
N ALA A 105 8.40 -25.41 -2.13
CA ALA A 105 7.90 -26.77 -2.38
C ALA A 105 6.55 -27.04 -1.69
N PHE A 106 6.30 -26.43 -0.54
CA PHE A 106 5.07 -26.61 0.24
C PHE A 106 3.91 -25.68 -0.18
N THR A 107 4.11 -24.83 -1.19
CA THR A 107 3.07 -23.87 -1.61
C THR A 107 1.83 -24.53 -2.18
N ASP A 108 1.94 -25.76 -2.68
CA ASP A 108 0.79 -26.49 -3.22
C ASP A 108 -0.22 -26.88 -2.12
N ALA A 109 0.30 -27.24 -0.94
CA ALA A 109 -0.49 -27.59 0.25
C ALA A 109 -1.15 -26.38 0.94
N MET A 110 -0.73 -25.14 0.64
CA MET A 110 -1.29 -23.94 1.25
C MET A 110 -2.71 -23.65 0.76
N ASN A 111 -3.59 -23.20 1.66
CA ASN A 111 -4.90 -22.69 1.23
C ASN A 111 -4.77 -21.29 0.57
N GLY A 112 -5.81 -20.83 -0.12
CA GLY A 112 -5.77 -19.55 -0.85
C GLY A 112 -5.48 -18.32 0.03
N LYS A 113 -5.88 -18.34 1.32
CA LYS A 113 -5.60 -17.23 2.25
C LYS A 113 -4.13 -17.19 2.66
N GLU A 114 -3.53 -18.35 2.94
CA GLU A 114 -2.11 -18.47 3.26
C GLU A 114 -1.25 -18.12 2.05
N LEU A 115 -1.58 -18.69 0.90
CA LEU A 115 -0.87 -18.41 -0.35
C LEU A 115 -0.90 -16.92 -0.69
N GLY A 116 -2.06 -16.27 -0.60
CA GLY A 116 -2.18 -14.83 -0.84
C GLY A 116 -1.40 -13.97 0.17
N LYS A 117 -1.18 -14.45 1.41
CA LYS A 117 -0.30 -13.78 2.38
C LYS A 117 1.17 -13.94 2.00
N LEU A 118 1.59 -15.15 1.65
CA LEU A 118 2.95 -15.44 1.20
C LEU A 118 3.32 -14.60 -0.03
N VAL A 119 2.45 -14.57 -1.05
CA VAL A 119 2.66 -13.76 -2.26
C VAL A 119 2.88 -12.27 -1.92
N ARG A 120 2.10 -11.71 -1.00
CA ARG A 120 2.31 -10.31 -0.55
C ARG A 120 3.62 -10.13 0.20
N GLN A 121 4.07 -11.13 0.96
CA GLN A 121 5.39 -11.12 1.60
C GLN A 121 6.50 -11.14 0.55
N MET A 122 6.37 -11.97 -0.50
CA MET A 122 7.34 -11.99 -1.61
C MET A 122 7.42 -10.65 -2.34
N GLY A 123 6.29 -9.95 -2.51
CA GLY A 123 6.32 -8.57 -3.03
C GLY A 123 7.13 -7.60 -2.14
N ARG A 124 7.13 -7.79 -0.82
CA ARG A 124 7.99 -7.02 0.10
C ARG A 124 9.45 -7.44 0.00
N VAL A 125 9.74 -8.73 -0.11
CA VAL A 125 11.09 -9.27 -0.32
C VAL A 125 11.71 -8.65 -1.58
N TRP A 126 10.98 -8.62 -2.69
CA TRP A 126 11.41 -7.92 -3.90
C TRP A 126 11.72 -6.45 -3.67
N GLY A 127 10.82 -5.77 -2.94
CA GLY A 127 10.98 -4.37 -2.57
C GLY A 127 12.23 -4.10 -1.71
N ILE A 128 12.70 -5.09 -0.95
CA ILE A 128 13.97 -5.02 -0.21
C ILE A 128 15.13 -5.31 -1.16
N GLN A 129 15.08 -6.39 -1.95
CA GLN A 129 16.14 -6.76 -2.88
C GLN A 129 16.55 -5.59 -3.79
N LYS A 130 15.58 -4.87 -4.37
CA LYS A 130 15.87 -3.73 -5.25
C LYS A 130 16.60 -2.55 -4.56
N ARG A 131 16.61 -2.51 -3.22
CA ARG A 131 17.29 -1.49 -2.42
C ARG A 131 18.67 -1.91 -1.97
N TYR A 132 19.02 -3.20 -2.08
CA TYR A 132 20.29 -3.73 -1.59
C TYR A 132 21.08 -4.34 -2.74
N ILE A 133 22.11 -3.62 -3.19
CA ILE A 133 23.06 -4.12 -4.19
C ILE A 133 23.89 -5.23 -3.55
N GLY A 134 23.91 -6.40 -4.19
CA GLY A 134 24.55 -7.61 -3.67
C GLY A 134 23.58 -8.59 -2.99
N LEU A 135 22.33 -8.19 -2.73
CA LEU A 135 21.28 -9.11 -2.28
C LEU A 135 20.58 -9.75 -3.48
N LYS A 136 20.53 -11.08 -3.51
CA LYS A 136 19.77 -11.86 -4.49
C LYS A 136 18.78 -12.76 -3.75
N THR A 137 17.62 -12.97 -4.35
CA THR A 137 16.60 -13.92 -3.86
C THR A 137 16.36 -14.97 -4.93
N THR A 138 16.42 -16.23 -4.52
CA THR A 138 16.09 -17.38 -5.36
C THR A 138 14.79 -18.02 -4.88
N LEU A 139 13.80 -18.12 -5.77
CA LEU A 139 12.55 -18.83 -5.55
C LEU A 139 12.77 -20.30 -5.95
N LEU A 140 12.81 -21.16 -4.95
CA LEU A 140 13.10 -22.58 -5.14
C LEU A 140 11.80 -23.37 -5.20
N SER A 141 11.67 -24.21 -6.22
CA SER A 141 10.55 -25.13 -6.43
C SER A 141 9.16 -24.47 -6.33
N PRO A 142 8.90 -23.30 -6.96
CA PRO A 142 7.56 -22.72 -6.95
C PRO A 142 6.59 -23.59 -7.73
N CYS A 143 5.45 -23.93 -7.12
CA CYS A 143 4.39 -24.62 -7.83
C CYS A 143 3.61 -23.67 -8.76
N LYS A 144 2.91 -24.24 -9.75
CA LYS A 144 2.09 -23.47 -10.71
C LYS A 144 1.09 -22.53 -10.03
N LYS A 145 0.43 -23.04 -8.98
CA LYS A 145 -0.56 -22.30 -8.18
C LYS A 145 0.03 -21.05 -7.54
N PHE A 146 1.27 -21.11 -7.04
CA PHE A 146 1.97 -19.94 -6.51
C PHE A 146 2.28 -18.90 -7.59
N LEU A 147 2.75 -19.33 -8.76
CA LEU A 147 3.11 -18.43 -9.87
C LEU A 147 1.88 -17.69 -10.41
N GLU A 148 0.76 -18.39 -10.58
CA GLU A 148 -0.51 -17.80 -11.03
C GLU A 148 -1.03 -16.76 -10.03
N GLU A 149 -1.07 -17.10 -8.74
CA GLU A 149 -1.49 -16.18 -7.69
C GLU A 149 -0.56 -14.97 -7.58
N SER A 150 0.74 -15.17 -7.80
CA SER A 150 1.74 -14.10 -7.81
C SER A 150 1.49 -13.10 -8.92
N ARG A 151 1.26 -13.55 -10.16
CA ARG A 151 0.92 -12.67 -11.29
C ARG A 151 -0.39 -11.92 -11.07
N ARG A 152 -1.36 -12.57 -10.43
CA ARG A 152 -2.67 -11.97 -10.11
C ARG A 152 -2.58 -10.87 -9.05
N VAL A 153 -1.79 -11.09 -8.00
CA VAL A 153 -1.75 -10.19 -6.82
C VAL A 153 -0.66 -9.12 -6.93
N LEU A 154 0.49 -9.45 -7.50
CA LEU A 154 1.63 -8.54 -7.63
C LEU A 154 1.67 -7.95 -9.05
N THR A 155 1.36 -6.66 -9.16
CA THR A 155 1.50 -5.94 -10.42
C THR A 155 2.97 -5.90 -10.84
N GLY A 156 3.28 -6.45 -12.01
CA GLY A 156 4.64 -6.52 -12.54
C GLY A 156 5.45 -7.73 -12.06
N PHE A 157 4.81 -8.78 -11.52
CA PHE A 157 5.53 -9.99 -11.10
C PHE A 157 6.49 -10.52 -12.17
N ASP A 158 6.07 -10.57 -13.44
CA ASP A 158 6.89 -11.07 -14.55
C ASP A 158 8.02 -10.10 -14.94
N SER A 159 7.97 -8.82 -14.53
CA SER A 159 9.07 -7.87 -14.72
C SER A 159 10.05 -7.86 -13.55
N PHE A 160 9.73 -8.56 -12.45
CA PHE A 160 10.67 -8.76 -11.37
C PHE A 160 11.70 -9.80 -11.85
N GLN A 161 12.98 -9.43 -11.85
CA GLN A 161 14.08 -10.32 -12.21
C GLN A 161 14.34 -11.33 -11.08
N TRP A 162 13.37 -12.21 -10.85
CA TRP A 162 13.49 -13.32 -9.91
C TRP A 162 14.44 -14.38 -10.44
N ASN A 163 15.31 -14.89 -9.59
CA ASN A 163 15.99 -16.15 -9.86
C ASN A 163 15.01 -17.27 -9.49
N ILE A 164 14.57 -18.06 -10.46
CA ILE A 164 13.64 -19.17 -10.23
C ILE A 164 14.38 -20.48 -10.53
N SER A 165 14.42 -21.38 -9.56
CA SER A 165 14.97 -22.72 -9.71
C SER A 165 13.88 -23.75 -9.45
N PHE A 166 13.78 -24.76 -10.32
CA PHE A 166 12.89 -25.92 -10.14
C PHE A 166 13.63 -27.18 -9.68
N SER A 167 14.95 -27.09 -9.50
CA SER A 167 15.80 -28.19 -9.06
C SER A 167 15.86 -28.24 -7.55
N ASP A 168 15.84 -29.44 -6.96
CA ASP A 168 16.14 -29.62 -5.55
C ASP A 168 17.57 -29.11 -5.24
N VAL A 169 17.76 -28.54 -4.04
CA VAL A 169 19.03 -27.93 -3.59
C VAL A 169 20.23 -28.88 -3.74
N GLN A 170 20.00 -30.19 -3.83
CA GLN A 170 21.03 -31.21 -3.97
C GLN A 170 21.66 -31.31 -5.38
N ALA A 171 21.07 -30.74 -6.44
CA ALA A 171 21.50 -31.03 -7.81
C ALA A 171 22.51 -30.04 -8.44
N GLY A 172 23.00 -29.01 -7.74
CA GLY A 172 24.06 -28.19 -8.34
C GLY A 172 24.32 -26.82 -7.72
N ILE A 173 25.09 -26.79 -6.64
CA ILE A 173 25.89 -25.59 -6.31
C ILE A 173 27.34 -26.03 -6.12
N PRO A 174 28.18 -26.02 -7.17
CA PRO A 174 29.62 -26.13 -6.99
C PRO A 174 30.14 -24.80 -6.41
N ASN A 175 30.69 -24.86 -5.18
CA ASN A 175 31.62 -23.87 -4.59
C ASN A 175 31.22 -22.38 -4.64
N LEU A 176 30.17 -21.98 -3.93
CA LEU A 176 30.08 -20.64 -3.34
C LEU A 176 30.10 -20.77 -1.82
N PRO A 177 30.75 -19.86 -1.07
CA PRO A 177 30.51 -19.71 0.36
C PRO A 177 29.09 -19.15 0.56
N ALA A 178 28.09 -19.95 0.21
CA ALA A 178 26.70 -19.63 0.42
C ALA A 178 26.43 -19.86 1.91
N LEU A 179 26.31 -18.76 2.66
CA LEU A 179 25.53 -18.75 3.89
C LEU A 179 24.09 -19.10 3.50
N LEU A 180 23.81 -20.40 3.42
CA LEU A 180 22.55 -20.98 3.01
C LEU A 180 21.53 -20.75 4.14
N VAL A 181 20.96 -19.55 4.18
CA VAL A 181 19.81 -19.28 5.06
C VAL A 181 18.57 -19.76 4.32
N ILE A 182 18.23 -21.04 4.48
CA ILE A 182 16.91 -21.56 4.09
C ILE A 182 15.91 -20.96 5.07
N ILE A 183 15.16 -19.95 4.62
CA ILE A 183 14.02 -19.46 5.40
C ILE A 183 12.83 -20.34 5.05
N SER A 184 12.70 -21.47 5.75
CA SER A 184 11.43 -22.22 5.77
C SER A 184 10.41 -21.36 6.52
N PHE A 185 9.49 -20.73 5.78
CA PHE A 185 8.37 -20.00 6.37
C PHE A 185 7.35 -20.98 6.97
N VAL A 186 7.66 -21.51 8.16
CA VAL A 186 6.59 -21.99 9.06
C VAL A 186 6.03 -20.76 9.76
N LEU A 187 4.80 -20.42 9.37
CA LEU A 187 3.95 -19.35 9.88
C LEU A 187 4.14 -19.08 11.38
N ARG A 188 4.69 -17.92 11.74
CA ARG A 188 4.37 -17.28 13.04
C ARG A 188 3.41 -16.12 12.80
N ILE A 189 2.16 -16.45 12.49
CA ILE A 189 1.03 -15.57 12.80
C ILE A 189 0.70 -15.81 14.27
N GLN A 190 1.49 -15.21 15.16
CA GLN A 190 1.04 -14.95 16.52
C GLN A 190 0.51 -13.52 16.56
N SER A 191 -0.80 -13.44 16.66
CA SER A 191 -1.54 -12.29 17.15
C SER A 191 -0.78 -11.63 18.31
N ARG A 192 -0.21 -10.45 18.07
CA ARG A 192 0.07 -9.50 19.15
C ARG A 192 -0.85 -8.30 18.96
N LYS A 193 -2.05 -8.44 19.52
CA LYS A 193 -2.63 -7.31 20.25
C LYS A 193 -1.67 -7.01 21.39
N THR A 194 -1.13 -5.80 21.36
CA THR A 194 -0.78 -4.93 22.49
C THR A 194 0.15 -5.45 23.59
N SER A 195 1.05 -4.54 23.94
CA SER A 195 1.83 -4.46 25.17
C SER A 195 3.08 -5.32 25.19
N PHE A 196 4.20 -4.69 24.89
CA PHE A 196 5.35 -4.69 25.81
C PHE A 196 6.15 -3.41 25.55
N ASP A 197 6.06 -2.51 26.54
CA ASP A 197 7.01 -1.44 26.80
C ASP A 197 8.41 -2.00 27.12
N ILE A 198 9.33 -1.07 27.35
CA ILE A 198 10.63 -1.14 28.08
C ILE A 198 11.79 -0.90 27.09
N LEU A 199 12.44 0.28 27.12
CA LEU A 199 13.55 0.68 28.02
C LEU A 199 14.78 -0.25 27.94
#